data_AF-A0A0E0TFY9-F1
#
_entry.id   AF-A0A0E0TFY9-F1
#
_cell.length_a   1.000
_cell.length_b   1.000
_cell.length_c   1.000
_cell.angle_alpha   90.00
_cell.angle_beta   90.00
_cell.angle_gamma   90.00
#
_symmetry.space_group_name_H-M   'P 1'
#
loop_
_entity.id
_entity.type
_entity.pdbx_description
1 polymer ?
#
loop_
_entity_poly.entity_id
_entity_poly.type
_entity_poly.pdbx_seq_one_letter_code
_entity_poly.pdbx_strand_id
1 'polypeptide(L)'
;MVIVFGASSGGEKVLRELIDLQIDFFVDNDPEKWGTLFFGYPVHPPTVIVEQPLKGLKVFVASSFYESIKKQLESFQLIEGIHFYNGLQIVEERTRFRNYMTMFEQYVEMQAKNIEQELQRRALHETADFVEQHLIGVPSFPDRYSLLEYALGLAKKEGLFLEFGVFQGDSINFISARVPHTVYGFDSFAGLPEDWRDGFPRGTFRIDQLPIVNDNVQLIQGLFHESLPEFLKTNHGDCSFIHIDCDLYSSARDIFDALDERIGEGTIIVFDEFFNYPGWKNGEFKAFQEFVESKRIAFEYIAYCRYHEQVAVKIKGRGQPS
;
A
#
# COMPACT_ATOMS: atom_id res chain seq x y z
N MET A 1 21.62 -45.19 -14.70
CA MET A 1 22.89 -44.71 -15.26
C MET A 1 22.70 -43.23 -15.60
N VAL A 2 23.48 -42.36 -15.00
CA VAL A 2 23.47 -40.92 -15.23
C VAL A 2 24.80 -40.50 -15.83
N ILE A 3 24.76 -39.95 -17.03
CA ILE A 3 25.93 -39.51 -17.78
C ILE A 3 25.81 -38.00 -17.98
N VAL A 4 26.91 -37.27 -17.85
CA VAL A 4 26.97 -35.86 -18.22
C VAL A 4 27.75 -35.69 -19.51
N PHE A 5 27.11 -35.14 -20.54
CA PHE A 5 27.72 -34.91 -21.85
C PHE A 5 28.30 -33.49 -21.91
N GLY A 6 29.61 -33.38 -21.67
CA GLY A 6 30.40 -32.15 -21.66
C GLY A 6 31.25 -32.05 -20.40
N ALA A 7 32.55 -32.32 -20.50
CA ALA A 7 33.52 -32.22 -19.40
C ALA A 7 34.22 -30.85 -19.46
N SER A 8 33.47 -29.79 -19.17
CA SER A 8 33.93 -28.39 -19.20
C SER A 8 33.14 -27.55 -18.19
N SER A 9 33.16 -26.22 -18.30
CA SER A 9 32.39 -25.32 -17.43
C SER A 9 30.89 -25.62 -17.40
N GLY A 10 30.31 -26.13 -18.49
CA GLY A 10 28.92 -26.59 -18.52
C GLY A 10 28.71 -27.84 -17.65
N GLY A 11 29.62 -28.81 -17.74
CA GLY A 11 29.62 -30.01 -16.90
C GLY A 11 29.78 -29.71 -15.41
N GLU A 12 30.62 -28.74 -15.08
CA GLU A 12 30.76 -28.24 -13.70
C GLU A 12 29.44 -27.67 -13.18
N LYS A 13 28.73 -26.87 -13.98
CA LYS A 13 27.42 -26.31 -13.59
C LYS A 13 26.40 -27.41 -13.31
N VAL A 14 26.33 -28.43 -14.17
CA VAL A 14 25.44 -29.58 -13.98
C VAL A 14 25.78 -30.31 -12.68
N LEU A 15 27.07 -30.57 -12.42
CA LEU A 15 27.53 -31.21 -11.19
C LEU A 15 27.17 -30.41 -9.92
N ARG A 16 27.33 -29.08 -9.95
CA ARG A 16 27.07 -28.20 -8.80
C ARG A 16 25.60 -27.93 -8.53
N GLU A 17 24.77 -27.88 -9.56
CA GLU A 17 23.37 -27.47 -9.43
C GLU A 17 22.40 -28.65 -9.42
N LEU A 18 22.83 -29.81 -9.93
CA LEU A 18 22.11 -31.08 -9.89
C LEU A 18 22.80 -32.07 -8.93
N ILE A 19 23.11 -31.60 -7.72
CA ILE A 19 23.82 -32.39 -6.67
C ILE A 19 23.12 -33.68 -6.26
N ASP A 20 21.82 -33.79 -6.53
CA ASP A 20 20.98 -34.96 -6.30
C ASP A 20 21.19 -36.05 -7.35
N LEU A 21 21.89 -35.75 -8.45
CA LEU A 21 22.25 -36.75 -9.45
C LEU A 21 23.51 -37.50 -9.04
N GLN A 22 23.36 -38.81 -8.86
CA GLN A 22 24.50 -39.72 -8.78
C GLN A 22 25.07 -39.92 -10.19
N ILE A 23 26.03 -39.07 -10.58
CA ILE A 23 26.71 -39.13 -11.88
C ILE A 23 27.64 -40.36 -11.90
N ASP A 24 27.54 -41.18 -12.95
CA ASP A 24 28.41 -42.33 -13.14
C ASP A 24 29.73 -41.89 -13.82
N PHE A 25 29.64 -41.12 -14.90
CA PHE A 25 30.80 -40.60 -15.63
C PHE A 25 30.43 -39.46 -16.58
N PHE A 26 31.45 -38.81 -17.14
CA PHE A 26 31.31 -37.78 -18.17
C PHE A 26 31.63 -38.36 -19.54
N VAL A 27 31.04 -37.75 -20.58
CA VAL A 27 31.43 -37.95 -21.97
C VAL A 27 31.72 -36.61 -22.62
N ASP A 28 32.67 -36.56 -23.55
CA ASP A 28 33.00 -35.34 -24.29
C ASP A 28 33.36 -35.68 -25.73
N ASN A 29 33.06 -34.79 -26.68
CA ASN A 29 33.44 -34.97 -28.08
C ASN A 29 34.94 -34.69 -28.31
N ASP A 30 35.61 -34.05 -27.35
CA ASP A 30 37.05 -33.75 -27.39
C ASP A 30 37.91 -34.98 -27.01
N PRO A 31 38.66 -35.58 -27.96
CA PRO A 31 39.48 -36.76 -27.68
C PRO A 31 40.61 -36.51 -26.70
N GLU A 32 41.08 -35.27 -26.55
CA GLU A 32 42.15 -34.93 -25.60
C GLU A 32 41.72 -35.16 -24.14
N LYS A 33 40.42 -35.19 -23.88
CA LYS A 33 39.86 -35.41 -22.54
C LYS A 33 39.62 -36.89 -22.22
N TRP A 34 39.63 -37.78 -23.20
CA TRP A 34 39.27 -39.19 -22.97
C TRP A 34 40.30 -39.90 -22.08
N GLY A 35 39.83 -40.66 -21.10
CA GLY A 35 40.68 -41.35 -20.13
C GLY A 35 41.22 -40.44 -19.02
N THR A 36 40.89 -39.14 -19.03
CA THR A 36 41.19 -38.20 -17.94
C THR A 36 40.07 -38.23 -16.88
N LEU A 37 40.31 -37.52 -15.76
CA LEU A 37 39.32 -37.30 -14.72
C LEU A 37 38.83 -35.85 -14.72
N PHE A 38 37.52 -35.65 -14.65
CA PHE A 38 36.87 -34.35 -14.46
C PHE A 38 36.14 -34.34 -13.12
N PHE A 39 36.58 -33.53 -12.16
CA PHE A 39 36.08 -33.52 -10.78
C PHE A 39 36.04 -34.93 -10.12
N GLY A 40 36.98 -35.80 -10.47
CA GLY A 40 37.07 -37.17 -9.95
C GLY A 40 36.27 -38.22 -10.73
N TYR A 41 35.48 -37.82 -11.73
CA TYR A 41 34.74 -38.73 -12.60
C TYR A 41 35.50 -38.99 -13.90
N PRO A 42 35.50 -40.23 -14.43
CA PRO A 42 36.17 -40.52 -15.68
C PRO A 42 35.44 -39.86 -16.87
N VAL A 43 36.22 -39.46 -17.88
CA VAL A 43 35.71 -38.89 -19.13
C VAL A 43 35.90 -39.90 -20.26
N HIS A 44 34.81 -40.25 -20.94
CA HIS A 44 34.78 -41.25 -22.00
C HIS A 44 34.39 -40.66 -23.37
N PRO A 45 34.71 -41.35 -24.49
CA PRO A 45 34.12 -41.04 -25.78
C PRO A 45 32.60 -41.25 -25.77
N PRO A 46 31.80 -40.49 -26.54
CA PRO A 46 30.35 -40.60 -26.56
C PRO A 46 29.82 -41.96 -27.04
N THR A 47 30.63 -42.74 -27.74
CA THR A 47 30.28 -44.09 -28.20
C THR A 47 29.96 -45.04 -27.04
N VAL A 48 30.53 -44.81 -25.85
CA VAL A 48 30.25 -45.61 -24.64
C VAL A 48 28.77 -45.58 -24.23
N ILE A 49 28.02 -44.54 -24.65
CA ILE A 49 26.59 -44.40 -24.33
C ILE A 49 25.79 -45.53 -24.98
N VAL A 50 26.16 -45.94 -26.19
CA VAL A 50 25.48 -47.00 -26.97
C VAL A 50 25.63 -48.37 -26.29
N GLU A 51 26.69 -48.55 -25.52
CA GLU A 51 26.98 -49.79 -24.80
C GLU A 51 26.16 -49.91 -23.50
N GLN A 52 25.47 -48.85 -23.08
CA GLN A 52 24.72 -48.83 -21.82
C GLN A 52 23.27 -49.34 -21.99
N PRO A 53 22.69 -49.97 -20.95
CA PRO A 53 21.27 -50.31 -20.95
C PRO A 53 20.39 -49.06 -21.08
N LEU A 54 19.46 -49.05 -22.04
CA LEU A 54 18.52 -47.93 -22.23
C LEU A 54 17.62 -47.68 -21.01
N LYS A 55 17.26 -48.75 -20.29
CA LYS A 55 16.40 -48.66 -19.11
C LYS A 55 17.10 -47.89 -17.99
N GLY A 56 16.59 -46.70 -17.68
CA GLY A 56 17.14 -45.84 -16.63
C GLY A 56 18.43 -45.11 -17.03
N LEU A 57 18.73 -45.05 -18.34
CA LEU A 57 19.75 -44.17 -18.89
C LEU A 57 19.25 -42.73 -18.89
N LYS A 58 20.06 -41.82 -18.33
CA LYS A 58 19.83 -40.38 -18.38
C LYS A 58 21.12 -39.67 -18.78
N VAL A 59 21.12 -38.98 -19.91
CA VAL A 59 22.24 -38.17 -20.38
C VAL A 59 21.89 -36.70 -20.24
N PHE A 60 22.61 -35.96 -19.41
CA PHE A 60 22.45 -34.51 -19.26
C PHE A 60 23.47 -33.81 -20.14
N VAL A 61 23.01 -33.15 -21.19
CA VAL A 61 23.89 -32.42 -22.11
C VAL A 61 24.27 -31.08 -21.47
N ALA A 62 25.55 -30.94 -21.16
CA ALA A 62 26.14 -29.83 -20.43
C ALA A 62 27.02 -28.96 -21.35
N SER A 63 26.46 -28.56 -22.49
CA SER A 63 27.19 -27.87 -23.57
C SER A 63 26.30 -26.84 -24.27
N SER A 64 26.89 -25.72 -24.69
CA SER A 64 26.23 -24.72 -25.55
C SER A 64 25.97 -25.24 -26.96
N PHE A 65 26.64 -26.32 -27.36
CA PHE A 65 26.42 -27.02 -28.63
C PHE A 65 25.30 -28.07 -28.51
N TYR A 66 24.21 -27.74 -27.80
CA TYR A 66 23.12 -28.68 -27.52
C TYR A 66 22.54 -29.29 -28.80
N GLU A 67 22.25 -28.46 -29.81
CA GLU A 67 21.62 -28.93 -31.06
C GLU A 67 22.47 -29.92 -31.87
N SER A 68 23.80 -29.80 -31.85
CA SER A 68 24.67 -30.75 -32.54
C SER A 68 24.79 -32.06 -31.75
N ILE A 69 24.89 -31.99 -30.43
CA ILE A 69 24.94 -33.15 -29.54
C ILE A 69 23.58 -33.88 -29.55
N LYS A 70 22.47 -33.16 -29.60
CA LYS A 70 21.12 -33.73 -29.75
C LYS A 70 21.04 -34.62 -30.99
N LYS A 71 21.45 -34.11 -32.16
CA LYS A 71 21.49 -34.91 -33.41
C LYS A 71 22.39 -36.14 -33.29
N GLN A 72 23.53 -36.01 -32.60
CA GLN A 72 24.43 -37.13 -32.32
C GLN A 72 23.73 -38.21 -31.46
N LEU A 73 23.06 -37.81 -30.38
CA LEU A 73 22.34 -38.74 -29.50
C LEU A 73 21.13 -39.37 -30.19
N GLU A 74 20.39 -38.61 -31.02
CA GLU A 74 19.31 -39.14 -31.86
C GLU A 74 19.83 -40.17 -32.87
N SER A 75 21.04 -39.98 -33.42
CA SER A 75 21.67 -40.97 -34.30
C SER A 75 22.03 -42.28 -33.58
N PHE A 76 22.17 -42.23 -32.25
CA PHE A 76 22.29 -43.40 -31.37
C PHE A 76 20.95 -44.01 -30.98
N GLN A 77 19.85 -43.60 -31.63
CA GLN A 77 18.47 -44.01 -31.33
C GLN A 77 17.99 -43.62 -29.92
N LEU A 78 18.64 -42.61 -29.31
CA LEU A 78 18.18 -42.04 -28.04
C LEU A 78 17.09 -41.00 -28.30
N ILE A 79 16.24 -40.78 -27.29
CA ILE A 79 15.04 -39.95 -27.41
C ILE A 79 15.13 -38.84 -26.36
N GLU A 80 14.98 -37.59 -26.80
CA GLU A 80 14.94 -36.42 -25.92
C GLU A 80 13.77 -36.53 -24.93
N GLY A 81 14.00 -36.19 -23.66
CA GLY A 81 13.00 -36.30 -22.61
C GLY A 81 12.85 -37.71 -22.01
N ILE A 82 13.40 -38.75 -22.67
CA ILE A 82 13.41 -40.13 -22.15
C ILE A 82 14.83 -40.55 -21.76
N HIS A 83 15.77 -40.44 -22.69
CA HIS A 83 17.15 -40.91 -22.54
C HIS A 83 18.13 -39.77 -22.32
N PHE A 84 17.86 -38.58 -22.89
CA PHE A 84 18.72 -37.41 -22.73
C PHE A 84 17.93 -36.12 -22.58
N TYR A 85 18.59 -35.11 -22.00
CA TYR A 85 17.98 -33.84 -21.60
C TYR A 85 18.96 -32.69 -21.80
N ASN A 86 18.45 -31.48 -22.03
CA ASN A 86 19.24 -30.25 -21.98
C ASN A 86 19.63 -29.93 -20.53
N GLY A 87 20.83 -30.38 -20.12
CA GLY A 87 21.33 -30.22 -18.76
C GLY A 87 21.52 -28.75 -18.38
N LEU A 88 21.99 -27.91 -19.31
CA LEU A 88 22.16 -26.47 -19.04
C LEU A 88 20.82 -25.76 -18.84
N GLN A 89 19.80 -26.08 -19.64
CA GLN A 89 18.46 -25.52 -19.45
C GLN A 89 17.86 -25.93 -18.09
N ILE A 90 17.99 -27.20 -17.70
CA ILE A 90 17.52 -27.68 -16.40
C ILE A 90 18.23 -26.93 -15.25
N VAL A 91 19.54 -26.69 -15.37
CA VAL A 91 20.30 -25.91 -14.39
C VAL A 91 19.81 -24.45 -14.32
N GLU A 92 19.53 -23.82 -15.46
CA GLU A 92 19.00 -22.45 -15.52
C GLU A 92 17.63 -22.36 -14.86
N GLU A 93 16.73 -23.31 -15.16
CA GLU A 93 15.38 -23.37 -14.58
C GLU A 93 15.44 -23.61 -13.05
N ARG A 94 16.28 -24.54 -12.59
CA ARG A 94 16.47 -24.77 -11.14
C ARG A 94 17.08 -23.58 -10.42
N THR A 95 18.09 -22.93 -11.01
CA THR A 95 18.70 -21.71 -10.45
C THR A 95 17.65 -20.60 -10.35
N ARG A 96 16.86 -20.38 -11.40
CA ARG A 96 15.78 -19.38 -11.40
C ARG A 96 14.74 -19.68 -10.33
N PHE A 97 14.31 -20.93 -10.22
CA PHE A 97 13.35 -21.35 -9.19
C PHE A 97 13.90 -21.14 -7.77
N ARG A 98 15.17 -21.52 -7.52
CA ARG A 98 15.82 -21.29 -6.23
C ARG A 98 15.85 -19.80 -5.88
N ASN A 99 16.25 -18.95 -6.81
CA ASN A 99 16.28 -17.50 -6.59
C ASN A 99 14.89 -16.95 -6.27
N TYR A 100 13.85 -17.40 -6.97
CA TYR A 100 12.47 -17.02 -6.68
C TYR A 100 12.04 -17.47 -5.29
N MET A 101 12.37 -18.70 -4.90
CA MET A 101 12.08 -19.22 -3.56
C MET A 101 12.80 -18.43 -2.46
N THR A 102 14.08 -18.11 -2.64
CA THR A 102 14.82 -17.27 -1.68
C THR A 102 14.22 -15.87 -1.57
N MET A 103 13.84 -15.25 -2.69
CA MET A 103 13.15 -13.95 -2.66
C MET A 103 11.78 -14.05 -1.96
N PHE A 104 11.04 -15.14 -2.19
CA PHE A 104 9.76 -15.38 -1.55
C PHE A 104 9.91 -15.60 -0.03
N GLU A 105 10.89 -16.40 0.41
CA GLU A 105 11.21 -16.60 1.82
C GLU A 105 11.59 -15.28 2.49
N GLN A 106 12.46 -14.49 1.87
CA GLN A 106 12.83 -13.16 2.35
C GLN A 106 11.61 -12.23 2.44
N TYR A 107 10.73 -12.25 1.44
CA TYR A 107 9.49 -11.49 1.47
C TYR A 107 8.60 -11.91 2.64
N VAL A 108 8.38 -13.22 2.84
CA VAL A 108 7.59 -13.76 3.95
C VAL A 108 8.20 -13.38 5.30
N GLU A 109 9.51 -13.52 5.48
CA GLU A 109 10.20 -13.12 6.70
C GLU A 109 10.10 -11.62 6.98
N MET A 110 10.22 -10.80 5.93
CA MET A 110 10.07 -9.36 6.02
C MET A 110 8.65 -8.98 6.43
N GLN A 111 7.62 -9.56 5.81
CA GLN A 111 6.23 -9.33 6.20
C GLN A 111 5.96 -9.79 7.64
N ALA A 112 6.51 -10.93 8.07
CA ALA A 112 6.35 -11.45 9.43
C ALA A 112 6.94 -10.53 10.52
N LYS A 113 7.85 -9.61 10.16
CA LYS A 113 8.46 -8.62 11.05
C LYS A 113 8.03 -7.19 10.75
N ASN A 114 7.08 -6.99 9.83
CA ASN A 114 6.62 -5.67 9.43
C ASN A 114 5.65 -5.10 10.47
N ILE A 115 6.19 -4.32 11.41
CA ILE A 115 5.42 -3.70 12.49
C ILE A 115 4.37 -2.71 11.94
N GLU A 116 4.72 -1.94 10.91
CA GLU A 116 3.81 -0.97 10.27
C GLU A 116 2.55 -1.67 9.73
N GLN A 117 2.74 -2.77 9.00
CA GLN A 117 1.63 -3.57 8.46
C GLN A 117 0.76 -4.19 9.57
N GLU A 118 1.37 -4.69 10.65
CA GLU A 118 0.61 -5.25 11.77
C GLU A 118 -0.17 -4.17 12.54
N LEU A 119 0.40 -2.98 12.72
CA LEU A 119 -0.31 -1.85 13.32
C LEU A 119 -1.50 -1.42 12.45
N GLN A 120 -1.32 -1.34 11.12
CA GLN A 120 -2.42 -1.07 10.19
C GLN A 120 -3.51 -2.14 10.26
N ARG A 121 -3.13 -3.43 10.32
CA ARG A 121 -4.10 -4.53 10.44
C ARG A 121 -4.93 -4.42 11.71
N ARG A 122 -4.32 -4.02 12.83
CA ARG A 122 -5.03 -3.78 14.09
C ARG A 122 -5.96 -2.56 13.99
N ALA A 123 -5.50 -1.47 13.39
CA ALA A 123 -6.33 -0.30 13.13
C ALA A 123 -7.56 -0.65 12.28
N LEU A 124 -7.38 -1.48 11.24
CA LEU A 124 -8.47 -2.00 10.42
C LEU A 124 -9.43 -2.89 11.22
N HIS A 125 -8.93 -3.79 12.08
CA HIS A 125 -9.79 -4.58 12.95
C HIS A 125 -10.63 -3.71 13.89
N GLU A 126 -10.01 -2.74 14.56
CA GLU A 126 -10.74 -1.81 15.44
C GLU A 126 -11.76 -0.97 14.66
N THR A 127 -11.44 -0.62 13.42
CA THR A 127 -12.35 0.10 12.52
C THR A 127 -13.51 -0.78 12.08
N ALA A 128 -13.28 -2.05 11.79
CA ALA A 128 -14.33 -3.01 11.46
C ALA A 128 -15.31 -3.19 12.63
N ASP A 129 -14.79 -3.33 13.86
CA ASP A 129 -15.61 -3.39 15.07
C ASP A 129 -16.43 -2.10 15.25
N PHE A 130 -15.82 -0.94 15.02
CA PHE A 130 -16.52 0.35 15.07
C PHE A 130 -17.64 0.45 14.02
N VAL A 131 -17.36 0.02 12.79
CA VAL A 131 -18.34 0.00 11.69
C VAL A 131 -19.51 -0.91 12.04
N GLU A 132 -19.26 -2.10 12.58
CA GLU A 132 -20.29 -3.06 12.99
C GLU A 132 -21.16 -2.51 14.14
N GLN A 133 -20.56 -1.77 15.07
CA GLN A 133 -21.28 -1.22 16.23
C GLN A 133 -22.08 0.05 15.91
N HIS A 134 -21.54 0.94 15.06
CA HIS A 134 -22.06 2.29 14.91
C HIS A 134 -22.54 2.64 13.51
N LEU A 135 -22.05 1.95 12.47
CA LEU A 135 -22.23 2.37 11.07
C LEU A 135 -23.05 1.37 10.23
N ILE A 136 -23.67 0.37 10.86
CA ILE A 136 -24.59 -0.54 10.15
C ILE A 136 -25.76 0.25 9.56
N GLY A 137 -25.91 0.16 8.25
CA GLY A 137 -26.92 0.89 7.47
C GLY A 137 -26.52 2.31 7.06
N VAL A 138 -25.35 2.80 7.50
CA VAL A 138 -24.78 4.06 7.03
C VAL A 138 -24.18 3.85 5.63
N PRO A 139 -24.45 4.72 4.64
CA PRO A 139 -23.85 4.64 3.32
C PRO A 139 -22.31 4.63 3.36
N SER A 140 -21.68 3.76 2.55
CA SER A 140 -20.23 3.72 2.41
C SER A 140 -19.78 4.08 0.99
N PHE A 141 -18.67 4.81 0.89
CA PHE A 141 -18.09 5.28 -0.37
C PHE A 141 -16.68 4.71 -0.57
N PRO A 142 -16.22 4.53 -1.83
CA PRO A 142 -14.90 3.97 -2.11
C PRO A 142 -13.77 4.98 -1.91
N ASP A 143 -14.06 6.27 -1.99
CA ASP A 143 -13.08 7.35 -1.98
C ASP A 143 -13.64 8.61 -1.30
N ARG A 144 -12.73 9.50 -0.88
CA ARG A 144 -13.05 10.73 -0.15
C ARG A 144 -13.90 11.71 -0.95
N TYR A 145 -13.72 11.82 -2.26
CA TYR A 145 -14.45 12.78 -3.08
C TYR A 145 -15.91 12.36 -3.29
N SER A 146 -16.16 11.06 -3.47
CA SER A 146 -17.52 10.51 -3.51
C SER A 146 -18.26 10.74 -2.18
N LEU A 147 -17.56 10.62 -1.04
CA LEU A 147 -18.13 10.93 0.28
C LEU A 147 -18.39 12.44 0.45
N LEU A 148 -17.44 13.29 0.07
CA LEU A 148 -17.58 14.75 0.14
C LEU A 148 -18.76 15.24 -0.71
N GLU A 149 -18.90 14.74 -1.95
CA GLU A 149 -20.03 15.04 -2.83
C GLU A 149 -21.37 14.73 -2.14
N TYR A 150 -21.48 13.53 -1.56
CA TYR A 150 -22.69 13.11 -0.85
C TYR A 150 -22.98 13.99 0.37
N ALA A 151 -21.96 14.28 1.19
CA ALA A 151 -22.10 15.10 2.38
C ALA A 151 -22.49 16.55 2.05
N LEU A 152 -21.89 17.14 1.00
CA LEU A 152 -22.23 18.47 0.50
C LEU A 152 -23.70 18.55 0.04
N GLY A 153 -24.21 17.50 -0.61
CA GLY A 153 -25.62 17.43 -1.00
C GLY A 153 -26.61 17.46 0.16
N LEU A 154 -26.16 17.18 1.38
CA LEU A 154 -26.97 17.21 2.61
C LEU A 154 -26.83 18.52 3.39
N ALA A 155 -25.85 19.36 3.06
CA ALA A 155 -25.62 20.63 3.73
C ALA A 155 -26.75 21.62 3.44
N LYS A 156 -26.99 22.54 4.38
CA LYS A 156 -27.91 23.65 4.15
C LYS A 156 -27.33 24.59 3.10
N LYS A 157 -28.20 25.23 2.30
CA LYS A 157 -27.75 26.24 1.34
C LYS A 157 -27.22 27.50 2.03
N GLU A 158 -27.82 27.87 3.16
CA GLU A 158 -27.37 29.02 3.95
C GLU A 158 -26.42 28.59 5.06
N GLY A 159 -25.45 29.44 5.38
CA GLY A 159 -24.46 29.23 6.42
C GLY A 159 -23.03 29.23 5.90
N LEU A 160 -22.08 29.01 6.80
CA LEU A 160 -20.66 28.97 6.51
C LEU A 160 -20.25 27.61 5.93
N PHE A 161 -19.37 27.64 4.93
CA PHE A 161 -18.69 26.47 4.34
C PHE A 161 -17.21 26.60 4.64
N LEU A 162 -16.70 25.73 5.52
CA LEU A 162 -15.36 25.84 6.08
C LEU A 162 -14.55 24.59 5.75
N GLU A 163 -13.29 24.76 5.35
CA GLU A 163 -12.28 23.69 5.30
C GLU A 163 -11.09 24.05 6.20
N PHE A 164 -10.60 23.08 6.95
CA PHE A 164 -9.47 23.21 7.86
C PHE A 164 -8.35 22.27 7.44
N GLY A 165 -7.24 22.83 6.97
CA GLY A 165 -6.21 22.11 6.23
C GLY A 165 -6.50 22.16 4.73
N VAL A 166 -5.80 23.04 4.03
CA VAL A 166 -6.01 23.32 2.60
C VAL A 166 -4.88 22.74 1.77
N PHE A 167 -3.64 22.82 2.28
CA PHE A 167 -2.42 22.39 1.60
C PHE A 167 -2.37 22.88 0.12
N GLN A 168 -2.49 21.97 -0.84
CA GLN A 168 -2.44 22.28 -2.28
C GLN A 168 -3.78 22.73 -2.89
N GLY A 169 -4.86 22.73 -2.10
CA GLY A 169 -6.17 23.25 -2.48
C GLY A 169 -7.05 22.28 -3.27
N ASP A 170 -6.70 20.99 -3.34
CA ASP A 170 -7.48 20.02 -4.12
C ASP A 170 -8.90 19.82 -3.57
N SER A 171 -9.05 19.64 -2.26
CA SER A 171 -10.32 19.47 -1.56
C SER A 171 -11.15 20.75 -1.55
N ILE A 172 -10.57 21.92 -1.20
CA ILE A 172 -11.32 23.18 -1.24
C ILE A 172 -11.81 23.53 -2.64
N ASN A 173 -11.04 23.24 -3.69
CA ASN A 173 -11.46 23.45 -5.07
C ASN A 173 -12.57 22.47 -5.46
N PHE A 174 -12.49 21.22 -5.00
CA PHE A 174 -13.55 20.26 -5.18
C PHE A 174 -14.86 20.72 -4.52
N ILE A 175 -14.79 21.19 -3.27
CA ILE A 175 -15.94 21.68 -2.50
C ILE A 175 -16.53 22.93 -3.16
N SER A 176 -15.70 23.93 -3.43
CA SER A 176 -16.13 25.23 -3.99
C SER A 176 -16.74 25.12 -5.38
N ALA A 177 -16.33 24.13 -6.19
CA ALA A 177 -16.96 23.86 -7.49
C ALA A 177 -18.42 23.37 -7.39
N ARG A 178 -18.86 22.92 -6.21
CA ARG A 178 -20.19 22.30 -5.98
C ARG A 178 -21.16 23.18 -5.23
N VAL A 179 -20.69 24.31 -4.72
CA VAL A 179 -21.50 25.22 -3.93
C VAL A 179 -21.44 26.63 -4.54
N PRO A 180 -22.57 27.34 -4.63
CA PRO A 180 -22.57 28.71 -5.16
C PRO A 180 -22.10 29.73 -4.12
N HIS A 181 -21.67 29.29 -2.94
CA HIS A 181 -21.29 30.11 -1.80
C HIS A 181 -19.78 30.28 -1.72
N THR A 182 -19.33 31.27 -0.94
CA THR A 182 -17.92 31.37 -0.57
C THR A 182 -17.53 30.20 0.31
N VAL A 183 -16.41 29.55 -0.01
CA VAL A 183 -15.78 28.52 0.81
C VAL A 183 -14.53 29.12 1.46
N TYR A 184 -14.43 28.99 2.78
CA TYR A 184 -13.36 29.56 3.57
C TYR A 184 -12.36 28.46 3.95
N GLY A 185 -11.13 28.57 3.47
CA GLY A 185 -10.05 27.62 3.72
C GLY A 185 -9.06 28.12 4.75
N PHE A 186 -8.95 27.44 5.87
CA PHE A 186 -8.02 27.77 6.95
C PHE A 186 -6.79 26.89 6.87
N ASP A 187 -5.61 27.50 6.83
CA ASP A 187 -4.33 26.78 6.87
C ASP A 187 -3.22 27.70 7.40
N SER A 188 -2.19 27.13 8.02
CA SER A 188 -0.99 27.90 8.35
C SER A 188 -0.15 28.20 7.10
N PHE A 189 -0.21 27.29 6.11
CA PHE A 189 0.71 27.12 4.98
C PHE A 189 2.18 26.94 5.39
N ALA A 190 2.44 26.86 6.69
CA ALA A 190 3.74 26.64 7.30
C ALA A 190 3.96 25.16 7.66
N GLY A 191 3.00 24.30 7.34
CA GLY A 191 2.97 22.89 7.68
C GLY A 191 2.46 22.63 9.10
N LEU A 192 2.59 21.37 9.54
CA LEU A 192 2.12 20.92 10.85
C LEU A 192 2.76 21.73 12.00
N PRO A 193 1.97 22.18 13.01
CA PRO A 193 2.49 22.92 14.15
C PRO A 193 3.29 22.05 15.13
N GLU A 194 3.11 20.73 15.12
CA GLU A 194 3.80 19.73 15.94
C GLU A 194 3.95 18.39 15.19
N ASP A 195 4.64 17.41 15.79
CA ASP A 195 4.79 16.07 15.22
C ASP A 195 3.45 15.31 15.30
N TRP A 196 3.06 14.62 14.23
CA TRP A 196 1.81 13.87 14.18
C TRP A 196 1.98 12.37 14.45
N ARG A 197 2.57 11.65 13.48
CA ARG A 197 2.86 10.22 13.53
C ARG A 197 4.20 9.94 12.84
N ASP A 198 4.67 8.69 12.91
CA ASP A 198 5.92 8.30 12.25
C ASP A 198 5.87 8.68 10.76
N GLY A 199 6.93 9.33 10.27
CA GLY A 199 6.98 9.91 8.92
C GLY A 199 6.40 11.32 8.74
N PHE A 200 5.72 11.90 9.75
CA PHE A 200 5.09 13.23 9.67
C PHE A 200 5.56 14.17 10.81
N PRO A 201 6.81 14.65 10.75
CA PRO A 201 7.33 15.61 11.72
C PRO A 201 6.71 17.00 11.55
N ARG A 202 6.89 17.86 12.56
CA ARG A 202 6.55 19.28 12.51
C ARG A 202 7.04 19.95 11.21
N GLY A 203 6.18 20.75 10.59
CA GLY A 203 6.45 21.43 9.32
C GLY A 203 6.20 20.58 8.08
N THR A 204 5.78 19.33 8.22
CA THR A 204 5.24 18.54 7.09
C THR A 204 4.07 19.29 6.45
N PHE A 205 3.93 19.17 5.13
CA PHE A 205 2.94 19.88 4.30
C PHE A 205 3.15 21.40 4.16
N ARG A 206 4.31 21.94 4.55
CA ARG A 206 4.65 23.33 4.25
C ARG A 206 4.71 23.58 2.74
N ILE A 207 4.17 24.71 2.31
CA ILE A 207 4.28 25.21 0.94
C ILE A 207 4.85 26.64 0.93
N ASP A 208 5.59 26.99 -0.11
CA ASP A 208 6.22 28.32 -0.21
C ASP A 208 5.31 29.35 -0.89
N GLN A 209 4.30 28.90 -1.63
CA GLN A 209 3.34 29.73 -2.34
C GLN A 209 1.94 29.24 -2.04
N LEU A 210 1.00 30.17 -1.88
CA LEU A 210 -0.41 29.84 -1.69
C LEU A 210 -0.94 29.06 -2.91
N PRO A 211 -1.82 28.08 -2.70
CA PRO A 211 -2.36 27.28 -3.79
C PRO A 211 -3.24 28.11 -4.71
N ILE A 212 -3.35 27.67 -5.96
CA ILE A 212 -4.31 28.23 -6.90
C ILE A 212 -5.69 27.69 -6.52
N VAL A 213 -6.62 28.59 -6.22
CA VAL A 213 -7.99 28.25 -5.80
C VAL A 213 -9.03 28.90 -6.68
N ASN A 214 -10.25 28.34 -6.67
CA ASN A 214 -11.40 28.87 -7.41
C ASN A 214 -11.79 30.28 -6.91
N ASP A 215 -12.47 31.04 -7.77
CA ASP A 215 -12.85 32.45 -7.49
C ASP A 215 -13.75 32.63 -6.25
N ASN A 216 -14.51 31.60 -5.87
CA ASN A 216 -15.36 31.60 -4.68
C ASN A 216 -14.67 31.02 -3.44
N VAL A 217 -13.33 30.90 -3.45
CA VAL A 217 -12.54 30.49 -2.28
C VAL A 217 -11.88 31.70 -1.64
N GLN A 218 -11.94 31.77 -0.31
CA GLN A 218 -11.14 32.71 0.48
C GLN A 218 -10.22 31.93 1.40
N LEU A 219 -8.91 32.16 1.27
CA LEU A 219 -7.90 31.56 2.13
C LEU A 219 -7.64 32.43 3.36
N ILE A 220 -7.66 31.81 4.53
CA ILE A 220 -7.39 32.42 5.82
C ILE A 220 -6.12 31.80 6.37
N GLN A 221 -5.03 32.56 6.29
CA GLN A 221 -3.74 32.11 6.76
C GLN A 221 -3.59 32.31 8.27
N GLY A 222 -3.18 31.27 8.98
CA GLY A 222 -2.80 31.33 10.39
C GLY A 222 -3.15 30.05 11.16
N LEU A 223 -2.60 29.91 12.37
CA LEU A 223 -2.97 28.82 13.27
C LEU A 223 -4.43 28.96 13.69
N PHE A 224 -5.16 27.85 13.79
CA PHE A 224 -6.61 27.87 14.01
C PHE A 224 -7.03 28.61 15.28
N HIS A 225 -6.30 28.47 16.39
CA HIS A 225 -6.60 29.21 17.63
C HIS A 225 -6.42 30.74 17.52
N GLU A 226 -5.76 31.24 16.47
CA GLU A 226 -5.59 32.66 16.21
C GLU A 226 -6.54 33.14 15.11
N SER A 227 -6.61 32.40 14.00
CA SER A 227 -7.31 32.81 12.79
C SER A 227 -8.83 32.65 12.88
N LEU A 228 -9.33 31.59 13.54
CA LEU A 228 -10.77 31.37 13.67
C LEU A 228 -11.46 32.45 14.53
N PRO A 229 -10.97 32.80 15.74
CA PRO A 229 -11.60 33.85 16.53
C PRO A 229 -11.67 35.19 15.81
N GLU A 230 -10.65 35.55 15.03
CA GLU A 230 -10.67 36.79 14.23
C GLU A 230 -11.69 36.73 13.09
N PHE A 231 -11.73 35.60 12.36
CA PHE A 231 -12.70 35.39 11.30
C PHE A 231 -14.15 35.49 11.80
N LEU A 232 -14.45 34.89 12.95
CA LEU A 232 -15.79 34.85 13.54
C LEU A 232 -16.29 36.21 14.07
N LYS A 233 -15.42 37.21 14.22
CA LYS A 233 -15.83 38.59 14.56
C LYS A 233 -16.59 39.28 13.43
N THR A 234 -16.34 38.89 12.19
CA THR A 234 -16.95 39.50 11.01
C THR A 234 -17.90 38.56 10.28
N ASN A 235 -17.85 37.25 10.57
CA ASN A 235 -18.69 36.22 9.98
C ASN A 235 -19.57 35.57 11.05
N HIS A 236 -20.82 36.05 11.18
CA HIS A 236 -21.73 35.65 12.25
C HIS A 236 -22.66 34.46 11.90
N GLY A 237 -22.54 33.89 10.71
CA GLY A 237 -23.41 32.80 10.26
C GLY A 237 -23.14 31.48 10.97
N ASP A 238 -24.16 30.66 11.14
CA ASP A 238 -24.01 29.27 11.58
C ASP A 238 -23.26 28.43 10.53
N CYS A 239 -22.58 27.38 10.96
CA CYS A 239 -21.90 26.46 10.06
C CYS A 239 -22.92 25.56 9.33
N SER A 240 -22.89 25.59 8.01
CA SER A 240 -23.64 24.63 7.20
C SER A 240 -22.82 23.37 6.95
N PHE A 241 -21.55 23.56 6.57
CA PHE A 241 -20.63 22.49 6.21
C PHE A 241 -19.24 22.78 6.78
N ILE A 242 -18.64 21.76 7.37
CA ILE A 242 -17.28 21.79 7.90
C ILE A 242 -16.53 20.57 7.36
N HIS A 243 -15.39 20.80 6.73
CA HIS A 243 -14.40 19.76 6.40
C HIS A 243 -13.20 19.92 7.34
N ILE A 244 -12.93 18.89 8.15
CA ILE A 244 -11.82 18.82 9.11
C ILE A 244 -10.77 17.90 8.49
N ASP A 245 -9.65 18.46 8.07
CA ASP A 245 -8.51 17.79 7.43
C ASP A 245 -7.21 18.31 8.07
N CYS A 246 -7.14 18.20 9.40
CA CYS A 246 -6.12 18.90 10.19
C CYS A 246 -5.09 17.98 10.82
N ASP A 247 -5.24 16.67 10.65
CA ASP A 247 -4.42 15.56 11.15
C ASP A 247 -4.39 15.44 12.70
N LEU A 248 -4.19 16.56 13.37
CA LEU A 248 -3.85 16.68 14.78
C LEU A 248 -5.07 16.87 15.67
N TYR A 249 -5.05 16.18 16.81
CA TYR A 249 -6.01 16.38 17.89
C TYR A 249 -6.07 17.83 18.37
N SER A 250 -4.91 18.48 18.57
CA SER A 250 -4.83 19.85 19.07
C SER A 250 -5.51 20.83 18.13
N SER A 251 -5.28 20.67 16.83
CA SER A 251 -5.93 21.44 15.76
C SER A 251 -7.44 21.19 15.70
N ALA A 252 -7.89 19.94 15.72
CA ALA A 252 -9.31 19.60 15.76
C ALA A 252 -10.03 20.18 16.98
N ARG A 253 -9.39 20.12 18.16
CA ARG A 253 -9.93 20.72 19.38
C ARG A 253 -10.06 22.24 19.27
N ASP A 254 -9.02 22.93 18.79
CA ASP A 254 -9.06 24.38 18.60
C ASP A 254 -10.19 24.80 17.64
N ILE A 255 -10.47 23.99 16.60
CA ILE A 255 -11.62 24.18 15.70
C ILE A 255 -12.95 24.06 16.45
N PHE A 256 -13.15 22.98 17.20
CA PHE A 256 -14.40 22.76 17.94
C PHE A 256 -14.64 23.79 19.04
N ASP A 257 -13.59 24.22 19.73
CA ASP A 257 -13.67 25.26 20.76
C ASP A 257 -14.11 26.60 20.16
N ALA A 258 -13.55 26.98 19.00
CA ALA A 258 -13.89 28.24 18.34
C ALA A 258 -15.28 28.19 17.67
N LEU A 259 -15.67 27.05 17.09
CA LEU A 259 -16.93 26.89 16.36
C LEU A 259 -18.10 26.44 17.22
N ASP A 260 -17.93 26.25 18.54
CA ASP A 260 -18.98 25.74 19.44
C ASP A 260 -20.34 26.39 19.18
N GLU A 261 -20.45 27.71 19.30
CA GLU A 261 -21.70 28.45 19.10
C GLU A 261 -22.21 28.48 17.65
N ARG A 262 -21.39 28.05 16.67
CA ARG A 262 -21.74 28.03 15.24
C ARG A 262 -22.15 26.64 14.75
N ILE A 263 -21.83 25.58 15.51
CA ILE A 263 -22.24 24.21 15.20
C ILE A 263 -23.63 23.96 15.79
N GLY A 264 -24.61 23.83 14.89
CA GLY A 264 -26.03 23.72 15.23
C GLY A 264 -26.73 22.56 14.52
N GLU A 265 -28.03 22.40 14.78
CA GLU A 265 -28.81 21.35 14.13
C GLU A 265 -28.74 21.46 12.61
N GLY A 266 -28.41 20.35 11.94
CA GLY A 266 -28.27 20.25 10.51
C GLY A 266 -26.90 20.63 9.95
N THR A 267 -25.95 21.08 10.78
CA THR A 267 -24.54 21.21 10.36
C THR A 267 -24.02 19.84 9.92
N ILE A 268 -23.36 19.81 8.76
CA ILE A 268 -22.65 18.63 8.24
C ILE A 268 -21.17 18.79 8.54
N ILE A 269 -20.55 17.77 9.12
CA ILE A 269 -19.13 17.73 9.41
C ILE A 269 -18.54 16.50 8.74
N VAL A 270 -17.49 16.70 7.94
CA VAL A 270 -16.70 15.64 7.31
C VAL A 270 -15.30 15.68 7.89
N PHE A 271 -14.80 14.53 8.32
CA PHE A 271 -13.45 14.33 8.84
C PHE A 271 -12.61 13.63 7.77
N ASP A 272 -11.39 14.09 7.52
CA ASP A 272 -10.46 13.39 6.64
C ASP A 272 -9.80 12.20 7.36
N GLU A 273 -9.51 12.36 8.66
CA GLU A 273 -8.71 11.44 9.46
C GLU A 273 -9.44 10.93 10.72
N PHE A 274 -10.57 10.24 10.52
CA PHE A 274 -11.45 9.79 11.61
C PHE A 274 -11.13 8.41 12.17
N PHE A 275 -10.82 7.43 11.31
CA PHE A 275 -10.59 6.02 11.70
C PHE A 275 -9.58 5.34 10.76
N ASN A 276 -9.38 4.02 10.86
CA ASN A 276 -8.64 3.22 9.88
C ASN A 276 -7.13 3.51 9.71
N TYR A 277 -6.50 4.17 10.69
CA TYR A 277 -5.04 4.28 10.78
C TYR A 277 -4.50 4.01 12.20
N PRO A 278 -3.22 3.64 12.37
CA PRO A 278 -2.68 3.34 13.69
C PRO A 278 -2.83 4.51 14.66
N GLY A 279 -3.58 4.31 15.74
CA GLY A 279 -3.79 5.32 16.77
C GLY A 279 -4.91 6.33 16.50
N TRP A 280 -5.78 6.09 15.51
CA TRP A 280 -6.87 7.00 15.09
C TRP A 280 -7.75 7.53 16.23
N LYS A 281 -7.92 6.75 17.30
CA LYS A 281 -8.69 7.15 18.50
C LYS A 281 -8.09 8.33 19.27
N ASN A 282 -6.91 8.82 18.90
CA ASN A 282 -6.23 9.92 19.58
C ASN A 282 -6.23 11.24 18.80
N GLY A 283 -6.68 11.25 17.54
CA GLY A 283 -6.68 12.41 16.64
C GLY A 283 -8.04 13.13 16.62
N GLU A 284 -8.54 13.40 15.41
CA GLU A 284 -9.81 14.09 15.18
C GLU A 284 -11.00 13.39 15.84
N PHE A 285 -11.01 12.04 15.83
CA PHE A 285 -12.00 11.25 16.56
C PHE A 285 -12.13 11.66 18.02
N LYS A 286 -10.99 11.77 18.72
CA LYS A 286 -10.96 12.12 20.13
C LYS A 286 -11.49 13.53 20.38
N ALA A 287 -11.01 14.50 19.60
CA ALA A 287 -11.46 15.88 19.71
C ALA A 287 -12.98 15.99 19.50
N PHE A 288 -13.53 15.25 18.52
CA PHE A 288 -14.96 15.21 18.29
C PHE A 288 -15.72 14.53 19.43
N GLN A 289 -15.25 13.41 19.97
CA GLN A 289 -15.89 12.75 21.11
C GLN A 289 -15.92 13.66 22.36
N GLU A 290 -14.82 14.35 22.66
CA GLU A 290 -14.76 15.29 23.78
C GLU A 290 -15.69 16.50 23.56
N PHE A 291 -15.78 17.02 22.33
CA PHE A 291 -16.74 18.06 21.97
C PHE A 291 -18.19 17.57 22.16
N VAL A 292 -18.50 16.37 21.67
CA VAL A 292 -19.81 15.74 21.82
C VAL A 292 -20.20 15.59 23.29
N GLU A 293 -19.31 15.07 24.12
CA GLU A 293 -19.57 14.84 25.54
C GLU A 293 -19.71 16.16 26.29
N SER A 294 -18.75 17.07 26.15
CA SER A 294 -18.71 18.34 26.90
C SER A 294 -19.86 19.28 26.54
N LYS A 295 -20.27 19.31 25.27
CA LYS A 295 -21.34 20.18 24.76
C LYS A 295 -22.68 19.47 24.60
N ARG A 296 -22.76 18.18 24.95
CA ARG A 296 -23.94 17.31 24.83
C ARG A 296 -24.51 17.33 23.41
N ILE A 297 -23.65 17.21 22.41
CA ILE A 297 -24.06 17.24 21.01
C ILE A 297 -24.76 15.93 20.66
N ALA A 298 -25.98 16.02 20.14
CA ALA A 298 -26.62 14.90 19.47
C ALA A 298 -26.22 14.93 17.99
N PHE A 299 -25.81 13.80 17.44
CA PHE A 299 -25.41 13.68 16.03
C PHE A 299 -25.79 12.31 15.47
N GLU A 300 -25.75 12.18 14.14
CA GLU A 300 -25.87 10.90 13.43
C GLU A 300 -24.72 10.74 12.43
N TYR A 301 -24.19 9.52 12.29
CA TYR A 301 -23.27 9.20 11.20
C TYR A 301 -24.06 9.10 9.89
N ILE A 302 -23.59 9.78 8.84
CA ILE A 302 -24.31 9.87 7.56
C ILE A 302 -23.57 9.22 6.39
N ALA A 303 -22.24 9.10 6.47
CA ALA A 303 -21.42 8.42 5.48
C ALA A 303 -20.05 8.03 6.05
N TYR A 304 -19.40 7.04 5.44
CA TYR A 304 -17.99 6.73 5.70
C TYR A 304 -17.27 6.19 4.46
N CYS A 305 -15.95 6.28 4.43
CA CYS A 305 -15.15 5.71 3.36
C CYS A 305 -14.72 4.28 3.72
N ARG A 306 -15.02 3.29 2.88
CA ARG A 306 -14.75 1.86 3.20
C ARG A 306 -13.31 1.41 2.95
N TYR A 307 -12.50 2.25 2.33
CA TYR A 307 -11.09 1.96 2.02
C TYR A 307 -10.11 2.98 2.60
N HIS A 308 -10.62 4.03 3.23
CA HIS A 308 -9.82 5.16 3.73
C HIS A 308 -10.29 5.57 5.13
N GLU A 309 -10.01 6.80 5.56
CA GLU A 309 -10.08 7.25 6.94
C GLU A 309 -11.29 8.17 7.22
N GLN A 310 -12.02 8.57 6.16
CA GLN A 310 -13.07 9.60 6.22
C GLN A 310 -14.39 9.12 6.82
N VAL A 311 -15.00 9.99 7.62
CA VAL A 311 -16.38 9.83 8.14
C VAL A 311 -17.11 11.16 8.08
N ALA A 312 -18.41 11.13 7.75
CA ALA A 312 -19.29 12.29 7.82
C ALA A 312 -20.36 12.11 8.90
N VAL A 313 -20.67 13.19 9.60
CA VAL A 313 -21.73 13.28 10.60
C VAL A 313 -22.66 14.45 10.31
N LYS A 314 -23.90 14.33 10.79
CA LYS A 314 -24.88 15.42 10.82
C LYS A 314 -25.27 15.70 12.25
N ILE A 315 -25.18 16.97 12.64
CA ILE A 315 -25.59 17.42 13.96
C ILE A 315 -27.12 17.43 14.06
N LYS A 316 -27.67 16.89 15.14
CA LYS A 316 -29.10 16.81 15.46
C LYS A 316 -29.55 17.84 16.50
N GLY A 317 -28.61 18.57 17.07
CA GLY A 317 -28.85 19.59 18.09
C GLY A 317 -28.04 19.31 19.35
N ARG A 318 -28.44 19.94 20.46
CA ARG A 318 -27.85 19.75 21.78
C ARG A 318 -28.86 19.10 22.72
N GLY A 319 -28.40 18.16 23.53
CA GLY A 319 -29.19 17.61 24.62
C GLY A 319 -29.55 18.69 25.63
N GLN A 320 -30.78 18.65 26.16
CA GLN A 320 -31.18 19.52 27.27
C GLN A 320 -30.32 19.19 28.51
N PRO A 321 -29.94 20.19 29.34
CA PRO A 321 -29.36 19.90 30.64
C PRO A 321 -30.37 19.09 31.46
N SER A 322 -29.89 17.97 32.02
CA SER A 322 -30.62 17.11 32.96
C SER A 322 -30.98 17.83 34.25
#